data_AF-U4V6C7-F1
#
_entry.id   AF-U4V6C7-F1
#
_cell.length_a   1.000
_cell.length_b   1.000
_cell.length_c   1.000
_cell.angle_alpha   90.00
_cell.angle_beta   90.00
_cell.angle_gamma   90.00
#
_symmetry.space_group_name_H-M   'P 1'
#
loop_
_entity.id
_entity.type
_entity.pdbx_description
1 polymer ?
#
loop_
_entity_poly.entity_id
_entity_poly.type
_entity_poly.pdbx_seq_one_letter_code
_entity_poly.pdbx_strand_id
1 'polypeptide(L)'
;AAFEEACAHPVLQLPADKRNMKRRAVTTVEFRGLSDVYPDMGKGDAEGLYKFLVHRGVVRDDNVKLETEYKGLVTPLSHVEMLRAPEGGMVLYHVAPGDEVKAGAKLVTVVTKPGEPEGDITLTAPQDGRILTRRSLRYVRRGDDLLKLLGVKPSAVKKRAGALEA
;
A
#
# COMPACT_ATOMS: atom_id res chain seq x y z
N ALA A 1 -8.63 -9.17 12.62
CA ALA A 1 -8.41 -9.53 11.21
C ALA A 1 -8.87 -8.38 10.33
N ALA A 2 -8.17 -8.10 9.25
CA ALA A 2 -8.69 -7.23 8.19
C ALA A 2 -9.91 -7.89 7.51
N PHE A 3 -10.69 -7.14 6.73
CA PHE A 3 -11.92 -7.65 6.13
C PHE A 3 -11.64 -8.85 5.20
N GLU A 4 -10.63 -8.71 4.33
CA GLU A 4 -10.22 -9.74 3.39
C GLU A 4 -9.71 -11.01 4.09
N GLU A 5 -8.95 -10.84 5.17
CA GLU A 5 -8.45 -11.94 5.99
C GLU A 5 -9.63 -12.68 6.65
N ALA A 6 -10.57 -11.95 7.25
CA ALA A 6 -11.75 -12.54 7.89
C ALA A 6 -12.62 -13.30 6.88
N CYS A 7 -12.80 -12.76 5.67
CA CYS A 7 -13.54 -13.41 4.59
C CYS A 7 -12.81 -14.62 4.00
N ALA A 8 -11.48 -14.57 3.89
CA ALA A 8 -10.67 -15.66 3.35
C ALA A 8 -10.46 -16.80 4.36
N HIS A 9 -10.40 -16.48 5.66
CA HIS A 9 -10.02 -17.40 6.72
C HIS A 9 -10.78 -18.74 6.68
N PRO A 10 -12.13 -18.79 6.62
CA PRO A 10 -12.85 -20.07 6.56
C PRO A 10 -12.47 -20.94 5.35
N VAL A 11 -12.14 -20.30 4.21
CA VAL A 11 -11.75 -21.00 2.98
C VAL A 11 -10.33 -21.55 3.10
N LEU A 12 -9.43 -20.80 3.74
CA LEU A 12 -8.05 -21.21 3.93
C LEU A 12 -7.90 -22.43 4.85
N GLN A 13 -8.87 -22.65 5.76
CA GLN A 13 -8.94 -23.86 6.59
C GLN A 13 -9.30 -25.14 5.81
N LEU A 14 -9.83 -25.01 4.57
CA LEU A 14 -10.11 -26.16 3.73
C LEU A 14 -8.83 -26.72 3.09
N PRO A 15 -8.78 -28.04 2.80
CA PRO A 15 -7.76 -28.64 1.94
C PRO A 15 -7.61 -27.88 0.62
N ALA A 16 -6.39 -27.75 0.11
CA ALA A 16 -6.06 -26.87 -1.02
C ALA A 16 -6.91 -27.14 -2.28
N ASP A 17 -7.18 -28.40 -2.57
CA ASP A 17 -8.04 -28.88 -3.67
C ASP A 17 -9.52 -28.46 -3.50
N LYS A 18 -9.98 -28.28 -2.26
CA LYS A 18 -11.36 -27.89 -1.93
C LYS A 18 -11.60 -26.38 -1.84
N ARG A 19 -10.54 -25.56 -1.87
CA ARG A 19 -10.66 -24.09 -1.74
C ARG A 19 -11.40 -23.44 -2.92
N ASN A 20 -11.26 -24.01 -4.12
CA ASN A 20 -11.85 -23.52 -5.37
C ASN A 20 -11.64 -22.00 -5.59
N MET A 21 -10.38 -21.58 -5.58
CA MET A 21 -9.99 -20.17 -5.71
C MET A 21 -10.34 -19.56 -7.07
N LYS A 22 -10.65 -20.36 -8.10
CA LYS A 22 -11.16 -19.85 -9.38
C LYS A 22 -12.55 -19.24 -9.25
N ARG A 23 -13.37 -19.75 -8.34
CA ARG A 23 -14.75 -19.25 -8.11
C ARG A 23 -14.84 -18.19 -7.03
N ARG A 24 -13.76 -17.95 -6.27
CA ARG A 24 -13.74 -17.03 -5.12
C ARG A 24 -12.75 -15.91 -5.37
N ALA A 25 -13.08 -14.70 -4.97
CA ALA A 25 -12.12 -13.60 -4.89
C ALA A 25 -12.45 -12.83 -3.62
N VAL A 26 -11.42 -12.63 -2.81
CA VAL A 26 -11.48 -11.79 -1.62
C VAL A 26 -10.24 -10.91 -1.74
N THR A 27 -10.46 -9.61 -1.91
CA THR A 27 -9.38 -8.67 -2.16
C THR A 27 -9.77 -7.31 -1.59
N THR A 28 -8.76 -6.59 -1.14
CA THR A 28 -8.86 -5.17 -0.83
C THR A 28 -8.21 -4.39 -1.97
N VAL A 29 -8.86 -3.33 -2.42
CA VAL A 29 -8.32 -2.41 -3.44
C VAL A 29 -8.15 -1.06 -2.77
N GLU A 30 -6.90 -0.63 -2.64
CA GLU A 30 -6.55 0.64 -2.00
C GLU A 30 -6.52 1.76 -3.05
N PHE A 31 -7.59 2.54 -3.14
CA PHE A 31 -7.68 3.66 -4.08
C PHE A 31 -7.13 4.96 -3.48
N ARG A 32 -5.83 5.21 -3.72
CA ARG A 32 -5.12 6.46 -3.33
C ARG A 32 -5.44 6.90 -1.89
N GLY A 33 -5.39 8.21 -1.61
CA GLY A 33 -5.70 8.79 -0.30
C GLY A 33 -7.11 9.36 -0.21
N LEU A 34 -7.54 9.65 1.02
CA LEU A 34 -8.88 10.18 1.34
C LEU A 34 -9.23 11.50 0.64
N SER A 35 -8.22 12.28 0.26
CA SER A 35 -8.40 13.57 -0.44
C SER A 35 -8.29 13.44 -1.96
N ASP A 36 -7.93 12.27 -2.49
CA ASP A 36 -7.67 12.05 -3.92
C ASP A 36 -8.93 11.58 -4.63
N VAL A 37 -10.02 12.35 -4.53
CA VAL A 37 -11.35 11.98 -5.04
C VAL A 37 -11.79 12.97 -6.11
N TYR A 38 -11.66 12.56 -7.38
CA TYR A 38 -11.98 13.39 -8.55
C TYR A 38 -12.79 12.59 -9.60
N PRO A 39 -13.65 13.24 -10.42
CA PRO A 39 -14.54 12.54 -11.34
C PRO A 39 -13.82 11.67 -12.38
N ASP A 40 -12.73 12.17 -12.94
CA ASP A 40 -11.89 11.47 -13.92
C ASP A 40 -11.28 10.21 -13.31
N MET A 41 -10.78 10.32 -12.08
CA MET A 41 -10.18 9.20 -11.40
C MET A 41 -11.23 8.15 -10.99
N GLY A 42 -12.36 8.58 -10.42
CA GLY A 42 -13.45 7.69 -10.01
C GLY A 42 -14.06 6.94 -11.19
N LYS A 43 -14.09 7.53 -12.38
CA LYS A 43 -14.51 6.85 -13.62
C LYS A 43 -13.58 5.67 -13.94
N GLY A 44 -12.26 5.88 -13.89
CA GLY A 44 -11.29 4.80 -14.14
C GLY A 44 -11.40 3.66 -13.13
N ASP A 45 -11.56 4.00 -11.84
CA ASP A 45 -11.73 3.03 -10.76
C ASP A 45 -13.01 2.18 -10.97
N ALA A 46 -14.13 2.83 -11.34
CA ALA A 46 -15.39 2.16 -11.64
C ALA A 46 -15.32 1.28 -12.90
N GLU A 47 -14.66 1.74 -13.96
CA GLU A 47 -14.45 0.95 -15.19
C GLU A 47 -13.65 -0.33 -14.92
N GLY A 48 -12.61 -0.26 -14.09
CA GLY A 48 -11.82 -1.42 -13.68
C GLY A 48 -12.66 -2.46 -12.91
N LEU A 49 -13.42 -2.00 -11.91
CA LEU A 49 -14.33 -2.86 -11.14
C LEU A 49 -15.43 -3.46 -12.02
N TYR A 50 -15.99 -2.68 -12.95
CA TYR A 50 -17.00 -3.14 -13.89
C TYR A 50 -16.47 -4.26 -14.79
N LYS A 51 -15.30 -4.06 -15.41
CA LYS A 51 -14.63 -5.10 -16.23
C LYS A 51 -14.35 -6.37 -15.42
N PHE A 52 -13.93 -6.23 -14.17
CA PHE A 52 -13.76 -7.37 -13.26
C PHE A 52 -15.07 -8.12 -13.01
N LEU A 53 -16.16 -7.42 -12.70
CA LEU A 53 -17.46 -8.05 -12.44
C LEU A 53 -18.04 -8.75 -13.68
N VAL A 54 -17.85 -8.17 -14.87
CA VAL A 54 -18.21 -8.82 -16.14
C VAL A 54 -17.37 -10.08 -16.37
N HIS A 55 -16.04 -9.98 -16.22
CA HIS A 55 -15.14 -11.13 -16.37
C HIS A 55 -15.49 -12.29 -15.40
N ARG A 56 -15.99 -11.95 -14.20
CA ARG A 56 -16.45 -12.93 -13.20
C ARG A 56 -17.86 -13.47 -13.46
N GLY A 57 -18.57 -12.96 -14.46
CA GLY A 57 -19.93 -13.36 -14.81
C GLY A 57 -21.01 -12.87 -13.84
N VAL A 58 -20.68 -11.92 -12.95
CA VAL A 58 -21.65 -11.29 -12.04
C VAL A 58 -22.55 -10.33 -12.82
N VAL A 59 -21.96 -9.60 -13.76
CA VAL A 59 -22.66 -8.75 -14.72
C VAL A 59 -22.53 -9.35 -16.12
N ARG A 60 -23.59 -9.30 -16.92
CA ARG A 60 -23.58 -9.76 -18.32
C ARG A 60 -23.38 -8.57 -19.24
N ASP A 61 -22.27 -8.57 -19.98
CA ASP A 61 -22.01 -7.68 -21.11
C ASP A 61 -20.99 -8.35 -22.04
N ASP A 62 -21.44 -8.74 -23.24
CA ASP A 62 -20.62 -9.47 -24.21
C ASP A 62 -19.61 -8.57 -24.94
N ASN A 63 -19.73 -7.24 -24.82
CA ASN A 63 -18.83 -6.28 -25.46
C ASN A 63 -17.60 -5.97 -24.59
N VAL A 64 -17.63 -6.36 -23.32
CA VAL A 64 -16.57 -6.03 -22.36
C VAL A 64 -15.64 -7.21 -22.17
N LYS A 65 -14.34 -6.96 -22.37
CA LYS A 65 -13.29 -7.93 -22.11
C LYS A 65 -12.29 -7.37 -21.11
N LEU A 66 -11.82 -8.23 -20.22
CA LEU A 66 -10.72 -7.93 -19.30
C LEU A 66 -9.47 -8.63 -19.81
N GLU A 67 -8.39 -7.87 -20.00
CA GLU A 67 -7.06 -8.44 -20.21
C GLU A 67 -6.60 -9.11 -18.91
N THR A 68 -6.32 -10.41 -18.96
CA THR A 68 -5.98 -11.18 -17.76
C THR A 68 -4.49 -11.18 -17.44
N GLU A 69 -3.66 -10.69 -18.35
CA GLU A 69 -2.22 -10.60 -18.14
C GLU A 69 -1.90 -9.41 -17.22
N TYR A 70 -1.42 -9.69 -16.00
CA TYR A 70 -0.99 -8.65 -15.07
C TYR A 70 0.48 -8.27 -15.30
N LYS A 71 0.72 -7.02 -15.69
CA LYS A 71 2.06 -6.45 -15.94
C LYS A 71 2.53 -5.49 -14.85
N GLY A 72 1.75 -5.34 -13.79
CA GLY A 72 2.07 -4.46 -12.68
C GLY A 72 3.12 -5.05 -11.73
N LEU A 73 3.54 -4.23 -10.76
CA LEU A 73 4.48 -4.65 -9.72
C LEU A 73 3.81 -5.63 -8.75
N VAL A 74 4.38 -6.82 -8.60
CA VAL A 74 4.02 -7.78 -7.55
C VAL A 74 5.07 -7.73 -6.47
N THR A 75 4.69 -7.38 -5.25
CA THR A 75 5.60 -7.33 -4.09
C THR A 75 5.01 -8.16 -2.96
N PRO A 76 5.74 -9.16 -2.42
CA PRO A 76 5.30 -9.90 -1.25
C PRO A 76 5.02 -8.95 -0.08
N LEU A 77 3.99 -9.23 0.71
CA LEU A 77 3.69 -8.42 1.90
C LEU A 77 4.92 -8.30 2.82
N SER A 78 5.72 -9.37 2.99
CA SER A 78 6.96 -9.39 3.77
C SER A 78 8.01 -8.35 3.34
N HIS A 79 7.91 -7.81 2.12
CA HIS A 79 8.81 -6.78 1.61
C HIS A 79 8.31 -5.35 1.86
N VAL A 80 7.10 -5.18 2.39
CA VAL A 80 6.57 -3.87 2.75
C VAL A 80 7.30 -3.37 4.00
N GLU A 81 8.09 -2.32 3.81
CA GLU A 81 8.85 -1.67 4.87
C GLU A 81 8.13 -0.40 5.35
N MET A 82 7.91 -0.32 6.66
CA MET A 82 7.18 0.79 7.29
C MET A 82 8.18 1.73 7.97
N LEU A 83 8.31 2.94 7.44
CA LEU A 83 9.10 3.99 8.08
C LEU A 83 8.24 4.70 9.12
N ARG A 84 8.78 4.83 10.33
CA ARG A 84 8.10 5.44 11.48
C ARG A 84 8.84 6.64 11.99
N ALA A 85 8.10 7.61 12.51
CA ALA A 85 8.66 8.82 13.09
C ALA A 85 9.45 8.47 14.37
N PRO A 86 10.77 8.77 14.45
CA PRO A 86 11.55 8.54 15.66
C PRO A 86 11.17 9.52 16.78
N GLU A 87 10.65 10.69 16.41
CA GLU A 87 10.22 11.77 17.29
C GLU A 87 8.96 12.44 16.72
N GLY A 88 8.25 13.21 17.55
CA GLY A 88 7.17 14.06 17.07
C GLY A 88 7.68 15.32 16.36
N GLY A 89 6.88 15.86 15.44
CA GLY A 89 7.28 17.04 14.68
C GLY A 89 6.45 17.26 13.43
N MET A 90 6.87 18.22 12.60
CA MET A 90 6.31 18.50 11.28
C MET A 90 7.00 17.67 10.20
N VAL A 91 6.27 17.30 9.15
CA VAL A 91 6.77 16.34 8.13
C VAL A 91 6.95 17.01 6.78
N LEU A 92 8.17 16.90 6.24
CA LEU A 92 8.53 17.30 4.89
C LEU A 92 8.89 16.05 4.08
N TYR A 93 8.11 15.74 3.03
CA TYR A 93 8.40 14.61 2.15
C TYR A 93 9.26 15.03 0.97
N HIS A 94 10.23 14.20 0.63
CA HIS A 94 11.09 14.33 -0.56
C HIS A 94 10.67 13.40 -1.70
N VAL A 95 9.60 12.63 -1.49
CA VAL A 95 9.06 11.63 -2.43
C VAL A 95 7.53 11.65 -2.47
N ALA A 96 6.99 11.15 -3.57
CA ALA A 96 5.57 10.91 -3.80
C ALA A 96 5.27 9.39 -3.90
N PRO A 97 4.02 8.96 -3.61
CA PRO A 97 3.58 7.61 -3.94
C PRO A 97 3.81 7.31 -5.43
N GLY A 98 4.36 6.14 -5.73
CA GLY A 98 4.72 5.71 -7.07
C GLY A 98 6.19 5.96 -7.46
N ASP A 99 6.93 6.79 -6.72
CA ASP A 99 8.35 7.04 -6.99
C ASP A 99 9.20 5.79 -6.75
N GLU A 100 10.21 5.60 -7.61
CA GLU A 100 11.28 4.61 -7.40
C GLU A 100 12.47 5.28 -6.70
N VAL A 101 13.01 4.60 -5.68
CA VAL A 101 14.10 5.12 -4.85
C VAL A 101 15.23 4.12 -4.73
N LYS A 102 16.45 4.64 -4.55
CA LYS A 102 17.65 3.88 -4.21
C LYS A 102 17.92 3.92 -2.72
N ALA A 103 18.56 2.87 -2.19
CA ALA A 103 19.05 2.87 -0.81
C ALA A 103 19.85 4.15 -0.51
N GLY A 104 19.59 4.77 0.63
CA GLY A 104 20.19 6.04 1.05
C GLY A 104 19.48 7.30 0.51
N ALA A 105 18.53 7.20 -0.42
CA ALA A 105 17.75 8.35 -0.87
C ALA A 105 16.99 9.00 0.29
N LYS A 106 16.98 10.33 0.37
CA LYS A 106 16.19 11.07 1.37
C LYS A 106 14.71 10.86 1.08
N LEU A 107 13.94 10.43 2.08
CA LEU A 107 12.50 10.17 1.92
C LEU A 107 11.67 11.21 2.65
N VAL A 108 12.05 11.51 3.88
CA VAL A 108 11.28 12.39 4.76
C VAL A 108 12.19 13.07 5.76
N THR A 109 11.93 14.35 6.03
CA THR A 109 12.53 15.10 7.12
C THR A 109 11.45 15.42 8.15
N VAL A 110 11.72 15.09 9.41
CA VAL A 110 10.90 15.45 10.56
C VAL A 110 11.52 16.67 11.22
N VAL A 111 10.80 17.80 11.14
CA VAL A 111 11.16 19.05 11.83
C VAL A 111 10.69 18.95 13.27
N THR A 112 11.62 18.74 14.19
CA THR A 112 11.34 18.50 15.61
C THR A 112 11.08 19.81 16.36
N LYS A 113 11.78 20.88 15.99
CA LYS A 113 11.66 22.21 16.58
C LYS A 113 11.70 23.30 15.49
N PRO A 114 10.63 24.11 15.34
CA PRO A 114 10.62 25.20 14.37
C PRO A 114 11.76 26.20 14.61
N GLY A 115 12.55 26.46 13.57
CA GLY A 115 13.66 27.43 13.61
C GLY A 115 15.02 26.86 14.07
N GLU A 116 15.10 25.58 14.45
CA GLU A 116 16.34 24.89 14.84
C GLU A 116 16.63 23.72 13.87
N PRO A 117 17.03 23.99 12.61
CA PRO A 117 17.16 22.96 11.57
C PRO A 117 18.25 21.91 11.89
N GLU A 118 19.20 22.21 12.78
CA GLU A 118 20.23 21.28 13.23
C GLU A 118 19.64 20.07 14.00
N GLY A 119 18.42 20.22 14.53
CA GLY A 119 17.68 19.15 15.23
C GLY A 119 16.77 18.31 14.32
N ASP A 120 16.69 18.61 13.03
CA ASP A 120 15.81 17.91 12.10
C ASP A 120 16.30 16.49 11.82
N ILE A 121 15.36 15.54 11.78
CA ILE A 121 15.69 14.13 11.55
C ILE A 121 15.33 13.75 10.12
N THR A 122 16.32 13.46 9.29
CA THR A 122 16.11 12.95 7.93
C THR A 122 16.16 11.43 7.91
N LEU A 123 15.07 10.80 7.48
CA LEU A 123 14.99 9.36 7.23
C LEU A 123 15.23 9.08 5.76
N THR A 124 16.09 8.08 5.50
CA THR A 124 16.48 7.65 4.16
C THR A 124 15.92 6.28 3.83
N ALA A 125 15.92 5.93 2.54
CA ALA A 125 15.50 4.62 2.07
C ALA A 125 16.47 3.53 2.59
N PRO A 126 15.98 2.54 3.36
CA PRO A 126 16.82 1.45 3.87
C PRO A 126 17.27 0.48 2.77
N GLN A 127 16.55 0.46 1.65
CA GLN A 127 16.82 -0.36 0.48
C GLN A 127 16.20 0.28 -0.77
N ASP A 128 16.56 -0.25 -1.95
CA ASP A 128 15.88 0.07 -3.20
C ASP A 128 14.42 -0.35 -3.14
N GLY A 129 13.54 0.43 -3.77
CA GLY A 129 12.12 0.09 -3.81
C GLY A 129 11.23 1.16 -4.41
N ARG A 130 9.93 0.97 -4.23
CA ARG A 130 8.89 1.89 -4.71
C ARG A 130 8.03 2.42 -3.57
N ILE A 131 7.77 3.72 -3.53
CA ILE A 131 6.93 4.32 -2.48
C ILE A 131 5.47 3.90 -2.70
N LEU A 132 4.90 3.16 -1.72
CA LEU A 132 3.51 2.71 -1.77
C LEU A 132 2.56 3.79 -1.25
N THR A 133 2.78 4.23 -0.02
CA THR A 133 1.93 5.24 0.63
C THR A 133 2.78 6.24 1.39
N ARG A 134 2.20 7.41 1.67
CA ARG A 134 2.69 8.36 2.67
C ARG A 134 1.52 8.88 3.50
N ARG A 135 1.79 9.32 4.73
CA ARG A 135 0.81 9.99 5.59
C ARG A 135 0.42 11.33 4.98
N SER A 136 -0.88 11.63 4.98
CA SER A 136 -1.43 12.91 4.50
C SER A 136 -1.19 14.05 5.49
N LEU A 137 -1.40 13.79 6.79
CA LEU A 137 -1.14 14.77 7.85
C LEU A 137 0.34 15.18 7.87
N ARG A 138 0.57 16.48 8.05
CA ARG A 138 1.91 17.09 8.06
C ARG A 138 2.51 17.21 9.46
N TYR A 139 1.94 16.54 10.46
CA TYR A 139 2.51 16.39 11.79
C TYR A 139 2.44 14.92 12.22
N VAL A 140 3.37 14.54 13.10
CA VAL A 140 3.49 13.19 13.64
C VAL A 140 3.84 13.19 15.11
N ARG A 141 3.54 12.09 15.77
CA ARG A 141 4.10 11.68 17.08
C ARG A 141 5.12 10.58 16.86
N ARG A 142 6.00 10.37 17.84
CA ARG A 142 6.90 9.22 17.86
C ARG A 142 6.12 7.92 17.64
N GLY A 143 6.57 7.12 16.67
CA GLY A 143 5.98 5.84 16.31
C GLY A 143 4.88 5.91 15.25
N ASP A 144 4.41 7.10 14.87
CA ASP A 144 3.46 7.24 13.76
C ASP A 144 4.11 6.73 12.46
N ASP A 145 3.32 6.04 11.63
CA ASP A 145 3.74 5.63 10.30
C ASP A 145 3.85 6.87 9.39
N LEU A 146 5.01 7.02 8.74
CA LEU A 146 5.31 8.09 7.80
C LEU A 146 5.01 7.66 6.37
N LEU A 147 5.56 6.52 5.96
CA LEU A 147 5.39 5.99 4.61
C LEU A 147 5.60 4.48 4.58
N LYS A 148 5.14 3.85 3.51
CA LYS A 148 5.40 2.45 3.18
C LYS A 148 6.25 2.37 1.92
N LEU A 149 7.31 1.59 1.96
CA LEU A 149 8.21 1.29 0.84
C LEU A 149 8.02 -0.18 0.43
N LEU A 150 7.81 -0.43 -0.86
CA LEU A 150 7.87 -1.76 -1.45
C LEU A 150 9.32 -2.10 -1.73
N GLY A 151 9.95 -2.84 -0.82
CA GLY A 151 11.36 -3.21 -0.92
C GLY A 151 11.62 -4.34 -1.92
N VAL A 152 12.85 -4.39 -2.43
CA VAL A 152 13.34 -5.51 -3.26
C VAL A 152 13.68 -6.75 -2.42
N LYS A 153 13.80 -6.60 -1.09
CA LYS A 153 14.08 -7.67 -0.12
C LYS A 153 13.05 -7.63 1.03
N PRO A 154 12.90 -8.72 1.81
CA PRO A 154 12.09 -8.70 3.03
C PRO A 154 12.48 -7.54 3.96
N SER A 155 11.47 -6.90 4.55
CA SER A 155 11.66 -5.78 5.48
C SER A 155 12.46 -6.24 6.70
N ALA A 156 13.52 -5.50 7.05
CA ALA A 156 14.29 -5.73 8.27
C ALA A 156 13.54 -5.30 9.54
N VAL A 157 12.52 -4.44 9.39
CA VAL A 157 11.67 -3.98 10.50
C VAL A 157 10.70 -5.09 10.89
N LYS A 158 10.76 -5.52 12.14
CA LYS A 158 9.78 -6.47 12.71
C LYS A 158 8.38 -5.86 12.62
N LYS A 159 7.50 -6.53 11.90
CA LYS A 159 6.14 -6.03 11.71
C LYS A 159 5.28 -6.32 12.94
N ARG A 160 4.35 -5.42 13.24
CA ARG A 160 3.29 -5.67 14.24
C ARG A 160 2.18 -6.44 13.54
N ALA A 161 1.57 -7.40 14.23
CA ALA A 161 0.37 -8.08 13.73
C ALA A 161 -0.72 -7.04 13.40
N GLY A 162 -1.28 -7.10 12.19
CA GLY A 162 -2.20 -6.10 11.64
C GLY A 162 -2.34 -6.26 10.12
N ALA A 163 -3.11 -5.40 9.46
CA ALA A 163 -3.57 -5.50 8.05
C ALA A 163 -2.49 -5.49 6.94
N LEU A 164 -1.25 -5.91 7.24
CA LEU A 164 -0.22 -6.27 6.27
C LEU A 164 0.58 -7.54 6.70
N GLU A 165 0.10 -8.28 7.71
CA GLU A 165 0.77 -9.44 8.36
C GLU A 165 -0.19 -10.54 8.82
N ALA A 166 -1.38 -10.63 8.25
CA ALA A 166 -2.28 -11.74 8.53
C ALA A 166 -2.91 -12.27 7.24
#